data_AF-A0A348PM26-F1
#
_entry.id   AF-A0A348PM26-F1
#
_cell.length_a   1.000
_cell.length_b   1.000
_cell.length_c   1.000
_cell.angle_alpha   90.00
_cell.angle_beta   90.00
_cell.angle_gamma   90.00
#
_symmetry.space_group_name_H-M   'P 1'
#
loop_
_entity.id
_entity.type
_entity.pdbx_description
1 polymer ?
#
loop_
_entity_poly.entity_id
_entity_poly.type
_entity_poly.pdbx_seq_one_letter_code
_entity_poly.pdbx_strand_id
1 'polypeptide(L)'
;MRDKTQQQNTQELQKYFATVLRKRSKGEVKTESIDPSIIKFFTRKELINILTQKYDGKLPKEVNLIELENEDLLQLIEDELMILAYLLPKWIAEELEAQTQDKTSQSVSANSVQVDAKAEESKTAEASKTEKQKASDKSQAEKGGGTKK
;
A
#
# COMPACT_ATOMS: atom_id res chain seq x y z
N MET A 1 -22.98 4.93 6.48
CA MET A 1 -23.17 6.24 5.83
C MET A 1 -21.83 6.94 5.81
N ARG A 2 -21.29 7.29 4.64
CA ARG A 2 -20.02 8.02 4.54
C ARG A 2 -20.18 9.45 5.03
N ASP A 3 -19.19 9.95 5.77
CA ASP A 3 -19.13 11.36 6.12
C ASP A 3 -18.89 12.18 4.84
N LYS A 4 -19.74 13.18 4.58
CA LYS A 4 -19.65 14.03 3.38
C LYS A 4 -18.27 14.68 3.25
N THR A 5 -17.65 15.00 4.38
CA THR A 5 -16.31 15.61 4.46
C THR A 5 -15.23 14.66 3.95
N GLN A 6 -15.31 13.37 4.32
CA GLN A 6 -14.35 12.38 3.84
C GLN A 6 -14.44 12.17 2.33
N GLN A 7 -15.66 12.12 1.79
CA GLN A 7 -15.86 11.95 0.36
C GLN A 7 -15.33 13.14 -0.44
N GLN A 8 -15.52 14.36 0.06
CA GLN A 8 -14.95 15.57 -0.54
C GLN A 8 -13.43 15.57 -0.51
N ASN A 9 -12.82 15.22 0.64
CA ASN A 9 -11.36 15.11 0.78
C ASN A 9 -10.77 14.08 -0.19
N THR A 10 -11.39 12.92 -0.34
CA THR A 10 -10.96 11.90 -1.31
C THR A 10 -11.01 12.43 -2.74
N GLN A 11 -12.07 13.15 -3.13
CA GLN A 11 -12.17 13.74 -4.47
C GLN A 11 -11.12 14.83 -4.71
N GLU A 12 -10.82 15.67 -3.71
CA GLU A 12 -9.75 16.68 -3.81
C GLU A 12 -8.38 16.01 -4.02
N LEU A 13 -8.06 15.00 -3.22
CA LEU A 13 -6.81 14.22 -3.38
C LEU A 13 -6.73 13.54 -4.75
N GLN A 14 -7.81 12.91 -5.22
CA GLN A 14 -7.83 12.27 -6.54
C GLN A 14 -7.57 13.27 -7.68
N LYS A 15 -8.14 14.47 -7.61
CA LYS A 15 -7.88 15.55 -8.58
C LYS A 15 -6.43 16.03 -8.53
N TYR A 16 -5.88 16.17 -7.32
CA TYR A 16 -4.47 16.50 -7.11
C TYR A 16 -3.57 15.46 -7.79
N PHE A 17 -3.75 14.17 -7.49
CA PHE A 17 -2.93 13.11 -8.08
C PHE A 17 -3.14 12.94 -9.59
N ALA A 18 -4.34 13.17 -10.12
CA ALA A 18 -4.57 13.20 -11.57
C ALA A 18 -3.71 14.28 -12.26
N THR A 19 -3.55 15.45 -11.61
CA THR A 19 -2.69 16.54 -12.10
C THR A 19 -1.22 16.15 -12.01
N VAL A 20 -0.77 15.60 -10.88
CA VAL A 20 0.60 15.10 -10.68
C VAL A 20 0.97 14.07 -11.74
N LEU A 21 0.10 13.07 -11.97
CA LEU A 21 0.32 12.03 -12.98
C LEU A 21 0.37 12.60 -14.40
N ARG A 22 -0.49 13.57 -14.73
CA ARG A 22 -0.48 14.25 -16.03
C ARG A 22 0.78 15.08 -16.25
N LYS A 23 1.28 15.77 -15.23
CA LYS A 23 2.55 16.52 -15.32
C LYS A 23 3.73 15.57 -15.52
N ARG A 24 3.78 14.48 -14.75
CA ARG A 24 4.81 13.44 -14.85
C ARG A 24 4.82 12.76 -16.22
N SER A 25 3.67 12.44 -16.79
CA SER A 25 3.60 11.78 -18.10
C SER A 25 4.15 12.65 -19.24
N LYS A 26 4.17 13.98 -19.06
CA LYS A 26 4.77 14.93 -19.99
C LYS A 26 6.26 15.20 -19.71
N GLY A 27 6.83 14.60 -18.66
CA GLY A 27 8.20 14.86 -18.22
C GLY A 27 8.41 16.25 -17.62
N GLU A 28 7.33 16.96 -17.25
CA GLU A 28 7.38 18.31 -16.68
C GLU A 28 7.91 18.31 -15.23
N VAL A 29 7.95 17.14 -14.57
CA VAL A 29 8.34 17.00 -13.17
C VAL A 29 9.42 15.93 -13.03
N LYS A 30 10.62 16.34 -12.61
CA LYS A 30 11.72 15.42 -12.25
C LYS A 30 11.88 15.28 -10.74
N THR A 31 11.58 16.34 -9.97
CA THR A 31 11.70 16.42 -8.50
C THR A 31 10.97 17.70 -8.03
N GLU A 32 9.64 17.75 -8.11
CA GLU A 32 8.90 18.80 -7.40
C GLU A 32 8.74 18.36 -5.95
N SER A 33 8.97 19.26 -4.98
CA SER A 33 8.60 18.99 -3.60
C SER A 33 7.09 18.83 -3.53
N ILE A 34 6.64 17.85 -2.75
CA ILE A 34 5.22 17.62 -2.50
C ILE A 34 4.53 18.94 -2.10
N ASP A 35 3.41 19.25 -2.75
CA ASP A 35 2.62 20.44 -2.45
C ASP A 35 2.16 20.41 -0.98
N PRO A 36 2.58 21.37 -0.13
CA PRO A 36 2.24 21.38 1.29
C PRO A 36 0.73 21.44 1.56
N SER A 37 -0.06 21.93 0.61
CA SER A 37 -1.51 22.06 0.77
C SER A 37 -2.23 20.71 0.96
N ILE A 38 -1.60 19.59 0.59
CA ILE A 38 -2.18 18.26 0.78
C ILE A 38 -2.06 17.75 2.22
N ILE A 39 -1.22 18.39 3.05
CA ILE A 39 -0.99 17.98 4.44
C ILE A 39 -2.29 17.88 5.25
N LYS A 40 -3.25 18.76 4.96
CA LYS A 40 -4.56 18.84 5.62
C LYS A 40 -5.40 17.56 5.47
N PHE A 41 -5.08 16.73 4.48
CA PHE A 41 -5.80 15.47 4.23
C PHE A 41 -5.22 14.27 4.98
N PHE A 42 -4.06 14.42 5.61
CA PHE A 42 -3.36 13.32 6.27
C PHE A 42 -3.33 13.52 7.78
N THR A 43 -3.60 12.44 8.51
CA THR A 43 -3.24 12.40 9.92
C THR A 43 -1.74 12.13 10.07
N ARG A 44 -1.15 12.54 11.22
CA ARG A 44 0.25 12.23 11.54
C ARG A 44 0.56 10.73 11.42
N LYS A 45 -0.37 9.88 11.86
CA LYS A 45 -0.23 8.42 11.76
C LYS A 45 -0.10 7.95 10.31
N GLU A 46 -0.82 8.58 9.39
CA GLU A 46 -0.75 8.24 7.97
C GLU A 46 0.58 8.66 7.36
N LEU A 47 1.08 9.86 7.68
CA LEU A 47 2.40 10.31 7.23
C LEU A 47 3.50 9.36 7.72
N ILE A 48 3.44 8.96 8.99
CA ILE A 48 4.38 7.96 9.57
C ILE A 48 4.26 6.61 8.86
N ASN A 49 3.04 6.15 8.56
CA ASN A 49 2.85 4.90 7.84
C ASN A 49 3.46 4.94 6.44
N ILE A 50 3.28 6.03 5.71
CA ILE A 50 3.88 6.21 4.37
C ILE A 50 5.41 6.15 4.47
N LEU A 51 6.00 6.85 5.44
CA LEU A 51 7.44 6.82 5.68
C LEU A 51 7.93 5.41 6.07
N THR A 52 7.17 4.71 6.92
CA THR A 52 7.49 3.34 7.32
C THR A 52 7.49 2.40 6.11
N GLN A 53 6.55 2.57 5.17
CA GLN A 53 6.54 1.82 3.92
C GLN A 53 7.72 2.19 3.01
N LYS A 54 8.08 3.48 2.92
CA LYS A 54 9.25 3.96 2.14
C LYS A 54 10.56 3.30 2.60
N TYR A 55 10.73 3.11 3.90
CA TYR A 55 11.94 2.55 4.48
C TYR A 55 11.85 1.06 4.80
N ASP A 56 10.83 0.33 4.30
CA ASP A 56 10.60 -1.09 4.62
C ASP A 56 10.63 -1.39 6.14
N GLY A 57 10.10 -0.48 6.94
CA GLY A 57 10.11 -0.54 8.41
C GLY A 57 11.44 -0.24 9.08
N LYS A 58 12.50 0.07 8.32
CA LYS A 58 13.86 0.36 8.80
C LYS A 58 14.21 1.83 8.63
N LEU A 59 13.65 2.68 9.48
CA LEU A 59 13.99 4.10 9.45
C LEU A 59 15.47 4.34 9.76
N PRO A 60 16.11 5.31 9.08
CA PRO A 60 17.47 5.73 9.41
C PRO A 60 17.55 6.21 10.87
N LYS A 61 18.69 5.94 11.53
CA LYS A 61 18.89 6.34 12.94
C LYS A 61 18.89 7.85 13.15
N GLU A 62 19.15 8.62 12.09
CA GLU A 62 19.10 10.08 12.12
C GLU A 62 17.66 10.63 12.09
N VAL A 63 16.67 9.82 11.71
CA VAL A 63 15.28 10.26 11.58
C VAL A 63 14.52 9.99 12.87
N ASN A 64 14.29 11.03 13.65
CA ASN A 64 13.44 10.96 14.84
C ASN A 64 12.00 11.39 14.54
N LEU A 65 11.13 10.44 14.22
CA LEU A 65 9.70 10.69 13.92
C LEU A 65 8.92 11.36 15.05
N ILE A 66 9.41 11.34 16.29
CA ILE A 66 8.73 11.95 17.43
C ILE A 66 8.92 13.48 17.40
N GLU A 67 10.09 13.93 16.95
CA GLU A 67 10.48 15.35 16.97
C GLU A 67 10.06 16.12 15.71
N LEU A 68 9.78 15.42 14.61
CA LEU A 68 9.42 16.05 13.33
C LEU A 68 7.98 16.59 13.32
N GLU A 69 7.76 17.76 12.73
CA GLU A 69 6.41 18.28 12.48
C GLU A 69 5.77 17.59 11.27
N ASN A 70 4.47 17.78 11.05
CA ASN A 70 3.79 17.09 9.95
C ASN A 70 4.32 17.54 8.59
N GLU A 71 4.73 18.81 8.47
CA GLU A 71 5.36 19.38 7.29
C GLU A 71 6.68 18.67 6.99
N ASP A 72 7.51 18.45 8.02
CA ASP A 72 8.78 17.75 7.88
C ASP A 72 8.57 16.28 7.50
N LEU A 73 7.57 15.63 8.11
CA LEU A 73 7.19 14.27 7.76
C LEU A 73 6.76 14.17 6.29
N LEU A 74 6.00 15.15 5.79
CA LEU A 74 5.59 15.21 4.39
C LEU A 74 6.78 15.42 3.46
N GLN A 75 7.71 16.32 3.81
CA GLN A 75 8.92 16.55 3.04
C GLN A 75 9.82 15.31 2.96
N LEU A 76 9.92 14.55 4.05
CA LEU A 76 10.72 13.33 4.10
C LEU A 76 10.19 12.20 3.19
N ILE A 77 8.92 12.26 2.77
CA ILE A 77 8.36 11.33 1.79
C ILE A 77 8.98 11.58 0.41
N GLU A 78 9.31 12.83 0.08
CA GLU A 78 9.99 13.33 -1.13
C GLU A 78 9.24 13.14 -2.46
N ASP A 79 8.34 12.15 -2.57
CA ASP A 79 7.67 11.79 -3.82
C ASP A 79 6.17 11.57 -3.64
N GLU A 80 5.34 12.27 -4.41
CA GLU A 80 3.89 12.08 -4.44
C GLU A 80 3.47 10.64 -4.78
N LEU A 81 4.22 9.91 -5.60
CA LEU A 81 3.88 8.52 -5.95
C LEU A 81 3.93 7.60 -4.73
N MET A 82 4.75 7.91 -3.73
CA MET A 82 4.77 7.13 -2.48
C MET A 82 3.47 7.34 -1.69
N ILE A 83 2.95 8.57 -1.69
CA ILE A 83 1.65 8.88 -1.08
C ILE A 83 0.52 8.19 -1.87
N LEU A 84 0.60 8.23 -3.20
CA LEU A 84 -0.40 7.59 -4.06
C LEU A 84 -0.40 6.06 -3.88
N ALA A 85 0.77 5.43 -3.79
CA ALA A 85 0.90 3.99 -3.54
C ALA A 85 0.28 3.57 -2.20
N TYR A 86 0.32 4.44 -1.19
CA TYR A 86 -0.36 4.23 0.08
C TYR A 86 -1.89 4.36 0.00
N LEU A 87 -2.39 5.32 -0.79
CA LEU A 87 -3.82 5.62 -0.90
C LEU A 87 -4.57 4.67 -1.83
N LEU A 88 -3.96 4.27 -2.94
CA LEU A 88 -4.60 3.44 -3.98
C LEU A 88 -5.25 2.17 -3.43
N PRO A 89 -4.57 1.34 -2.61
CA PRO A 89 -5.19 0.13 -2.05
C PRO A 89 -6.42 0.44 -1.19
N LYS A 90 -6.42 1.55 -0.45
CA LYS A 90 -7.54 1.97 0.39
C LYS A 90 -8.74 2.37 -0.45
N TRP A 91 -8.53 3.16 -1.49
CA TRP A 91 -9.60 3.56 -2.40
C TRP A 91 -10.19 2.37 -3.15
N ILE A 92 -9.36 1.43 -3.60
CA ILE A 92 -9.81 0.20 -4.25
C ILE A 92 -10.66 -0.64 -3.29
N ALA A 93 -10.19 -0.83 -2.05
CA ALA A 93 -10.94 -1.58 -1.04
C ALA A 93 -12.29 -0.91 -0.70
N GLU A 94 -12.30 0.40 -0.52
CA GLU A 94 -13.53 1.17 -0.24
C GLU A 94 -14.55 1.04 -1.38
N GLU A 95 -14.10 1.10 -2.63
CA GLU A 95 -14.94 0.96 -3.81
C GLU A 95 -15.53 -0.45 -3.93
N LEU A 96 -14.73 -1.48 -3.65
CA LEU A 96 -15.19 -2.87 -3.61
C LEU A 96 -16.24 -3.10 -2.52
N GLU A 97 -16.03 -2.56 -1.33
CA GLU A 97 -16.99 -2.64 -0.22
C GLU A 97 -18.32 -1.97 -0.57
N ALA A 98 -18.28 -0.77 -1.17
CA ALA A 98 -19.48 -0.06 -1.60
C ALA A 98 -20.33 -0.88 -2.59
N GLN A 99 -19.70 -1.55 -3.56
CA GLN A 99 -20.40 -2.38 -4.55
C GLN A 99 -21.04 -3.65 -3.97
N THR A 100 -20.53 -4.16 -2.85
CA THR A 100 -21.11 -5.33 -2.18
C THR A 100 -22.35 -4.99 -1.33
N GLN A 101 -22.42 -3.77 -0.79
CA GLN A 101 -23.58 -3.32 -0.01
C GLN A 101 -24.82 -3.11 -0.89
N ASP A 102 -24.66 -2.65 -2.13
CA ASP A 102 -25.78 -2.47 -3.06
C ASP A 102 -26.40 -3.80 -3.51
N LYS A 103 -25.63 -4.90 -3.53
CA LYS A 103 -26.12 -6.22 -3.97
C LYS A 103 -26.94 -6.97 -2.92
N THR A 104 -26.88 -6.59 -1.65
CA THR A 104 -27.53 -7.33 -0.56
C THR A 104 -28.97 -6.85 -0.30
N SER A 105 -29.39 -5.72 -0.87
CA SER A 105 -30.74 -5.15 -0.67
C SER A 105 -31.75 -5.53 -1.77
N GLN A 106 -31.40 -6.37 -2.74
CA GLN A 106 -32.30 -6.79 -3.83
C GLN A 106 -32.66 -8.29 -3.86
N SER A 107 -32.30 -9.08 -2.84
CA SER A 107 -32.57 -10.53 -2.84
C SER A 107 -33.45 -11.00 -1.68
N VAL A 108 -34.64 -10.43 -1.51
CA VAL A 108 -35.77 -11.09 -0.82
C VAL A 108 -37.10 -10.63 -1.41
N SER A 109 -37.35 -10.98 -2.68
CA SER A 109 -38.71 -11.15 -3.21
C SER A 109 -38.66 -11.87 -4.56
N ALA A 110 -38.68 -13.20 -4.52
CA ALA A 110 -39.39 -14.04 -5.49
C ALA A 110 -39.31 -15.51 -5.08
N ASN A 111 -40.46 -16.00 -4.60
CA ASN A 111 -41.00 -17.35 -4.72
C ASN A 111 -40.15 -18.59 -4.37
N SER A 112 -40.57 -19.18 -3.25
CA SER A 112 -40.85 -20.61 -3.07
C SER A 112 -41.20 -21.37 -4.36
N VAL A 113 -40.38 -22.37 -4.71
CA VAL A 113 -40.81 -23.69 -5.22
C VAL A 113 -39.78 -24.73 -4.75
N GLN A 114 -40.26 -25.72 -3.99
CA GLN A 114 -39.57 -26.97 -3.67
C GLN A 114 -39.34 -27.81 -4.93
N VAL A 115 -38.19 -28.46 -5.05
CA VAL A 115 -38.10 -29.87 -5.49
C VAL A 115 -36.82 -30.51 -4.96
N ASP A 116 -37.03 -31.72 -4.44
CA ASP A 116 -36.13 -32.63 -3.74
C ASP A 116 -34.96 -33.22 -4.55
N ALA A 117 -33.94 -33.60 -3.76
CA ALA A 117 -33.04 -34.74 -3.89
C ALA A 117 -32.10 -34.83 -5.12
N LYS A 118 -30.79 -34.86 -4.86
CA LYS A 118 -30.03 -36.12 -4.65
C LYS A 118 -28.55 -35.83 -4.39
N ALA A 119 -28.03 -36.53 -3.39
CA ALA A 119 -26.64 -36.52 -2.96
C ALA A 119 -25.66 -37.05 -4.03
N GLU A 120 -24.47 -36.45 -4.10
CA GLU A 120 -23.24 -37.24 -4.18
C GLU A 120 -22.05 -36.47 -3.59
N GLU A 121 -21.38 -37.15 -2.67
CA GLU A 121 -20.20 -36.79 -1.92
C GLU A 121 -18.96 -37.09 -2.76
N SER A 122 -17.98 -36.18 -2.82
CA SER A 122 -16.60 -36.54 -3.18
C SER A 122 -15.60 -35.58 -2.57
N LYS A 123 -15.02 -36.09 -1.48
CA LYS A 123 -13.79 -35.70 -0.80
C LYS A 123 -12.60 -36.01 -1.71
N THR A 124 -11.63 -35.11 -1.83
CA THR A 124 -10.21 -35.48 -1.81
C THR A 124 -9.37 -34.31 -1.34
N ALA A 125 -8.74 -34.50 -0.19
CA ALA A 125 -7.59 -33.76 0.27
C ALA A 125 -6.34 -34.32 -0.42
N GLU A 126 -5.37 -33.47 -0.76
CA GLU A 126 -3.98 -33.90 -0.78
C GLU A 126 -3.05 -32.75 -0.38
N ALA A 127 -1.99 -33.13 0.33
CA ALA A 127 -1.18 -32.31 1.21
C ALA A 127 0.16 -31.90 0.58
N SER A 128 0.69 -30.79 1.09
CA SER A 128 2.08 -30.57 1.50
C SER A 128 3.23 -31.17 0.70
N LYS A 129 4.13 -30.30 0.23
CA LYS A 129 5.58 -30.53 0.41
C LYS A 129 6.39 -29.25 0.54
N THR A 130 6.82 -29.01 1.77
CA THR A 130 8.01 -28.25 2.15
C THR A 130 9.24 -29.02 1.72
N GLU A 131 10.22 -28.39 1.08
CA GLU A 131 11.58 -28.93 1.03
C GLU A 131 12.61 -27.84 1.35
N LYS A 132 13.51 -28.21 2.24
CA LYS A 132 14.50 -27.41 2.97
C LYS A 132 15.86 -28.04 2.68
N GLN A 133 16.79 -27.28 2.11
CA GLN A 133 18.24 -27.53 2.13
C GLN A 133 18.86 -26.17 2.49
N LYS A 134 19.44 -25.89 3.67
CA LYS A 134 20.55 -26.48 4.44
C LYS A 134 21.90 -26.52 3.69
N ALA A 135 22.61 -25.40 3.82
CA ALA A 135 23.98 -25.21 4.33
C ALA A 135 25.10 -26.20 4.01
N SER A 136 26.19 -25.65 3.47
CA SER A 136 27.63 -26.01 3.64
C SER A 136 28.41 -25.34 2.48
N ASP A 137 29.63 -24.82 2.53
CA ASP A 137 30.69 -24.75 3.55
C ASP A 137 31.74 -23.73 3.03
N LYS A 138 32.26 -22.92 3.95
CA LYS A 138 33.67 -22.54 4.14
C LYS A 138 34.67 -22.69 2.97
N SER A 139 35.38 -21.60 2.67
CA SER A 139 36.84 -21.63 2.48
C SER A 139 37.46 -20.23 2.61
N GLN A 140 38.08 -19.99 3.77
CA GLN A 140 39.21 -19.09 3.91
C GLN A 140 40.39 -19.66 3.11
N ALA A 141 41.10 -18.83 2.38
CA ALA A 141 42.49 -19.07 2.02
C ALA A 141 43.27 -17.76 2.05
N GLU A 142 44.21 -17.72 2.99
CA GLU A 142 45.32 -16.78 3.08
C GLU A 142 46.24 -16.82 1.85
N LYS A 143 47.21 -15.88 1.88
CA LYS A 143 48.40 -15.66 1.04
C LYS A 143 48.18 -14.53 0.03
N GLY A 144 48.95 -13.45 0.02
CA GLY A 144 50.26 -13.20 0.63
C GLY A 144 51.09 -12.40 -0.37
N GLY A 145 51.91 -11.48 0.13
CA GLY A 145 52.94 -10.78 -0.62
C GLY A 145 52.42 -9.66 -1.53
N GLY A 146 53.13 -8.57 -1.74
CA GLY A 146 54.50 -8.27 -1.38
C GLY A 146 54.87 -6.92 -1.97
N THR A 147 55.70 -6.23 -1.22
CA THR A 147 56.44 -5.00 -1.50
C THR A 147 57.08 -4.97 -2.90
N LYS A 148 56.89 -3.87 -3.64
CA LYS A 148 57.90 -3.23 -4.51
C LYS A 148 57.57 -1.73 -4.51
N LYS A 149 58.36 -0.90 -3.83
CA LYS A 149 59.64 -0.31 -4.25
C LYS A 149 59.45 0.77 -5.30
#